data_AF-A0A3M1A4F1-F1
#
_entry.id   AF-A0A3M1A4F1-F1
#
_cell.length_a   1.000
_cell.length_b   1.000
_cell.length_c   1.000
_cell.angle_alpha   90.00
_cell.angle_beta   90.00
_cell.angle_gamma   90.00
#
_symmetry.space_group_name_H-M   'P 1'
#
loop_
_entity.id
_entity.type
_entity.pdbx_description
1 polymer ?
#
loop_
_entity_poly.entity_id
_entity_poly.type
_entity_poly.pdbx_seq_one_letter_code
_entity_poly.pdbx_strand_id
1 'polypeptide(L)'
;PITTASDVYSLGVLLYELLTGHRPYCFKTRTPHEIERVICEQEPDKPSLVINKTEEVETEEGKTVVLTPDKVSKTREGHPEKLKRQLAGDLDNIILMTLKKEPQRRYGSVQQLIEDIQRHIKGLPVMAQKDTWRYRTSKFVRRHKVGVFMTLVMVFLILVSFISISRQAKIAAMQRDRARLEARKASQLSNFLKDMLSSADPNNVDRNITVAEVLKRTSRRIETQLADQPEFQAELYHILGVTYRNLGLNDEAEPALRKAIELRKNLFGQKNIRVAESLRELGLLLLDKGEYKEAENCLRSAVNMYRQLSPIDSLGLAESLDALGVYLKDVDKITEAEKMYREALAIYHKTLHGDDARIARVLNNLGVLLGTYGNFKEAEPLHREAVRIMRKVYGDEHPETIYAIYNLAGVLDVQGNYEESEKLFRESLEMRIKLLGEHHPLVIMHMTTLANTQWLKKDLATAEKTARRALNLALSNLNKNHPITAYAQLVFGQILTDEGKLIEARFHIQEALRIRRKILPANHWLIASVESSLGYCLFKLKRYQEAESLLLKSLNTFQKKFGNKHEKTVLTLRRLVELYKGWGKTEQLKKYQALLNNSNEVP
;
A
#
# COMPACT_ATOMS: atom_id res chain seq x y z
N PRO A 1 -49.80 -68.78 -52.89
CA PRO A 1 -50.89 -67.79 -52.71
C PRO A 1 -50.32 -66.38 -52.55
N ILE A 2 -50.81 -65.42 -53.34
CA ILE A 2 -50.50 -64.00 -53.18
C ILE A 2 -51.16 -63.54 -51.87
N THR A 3 -50.38 -63.00 -50.94
CA THR A 3 -50.86 -62.51 -49.63
C THR A 3 -50.38 -61.09 -49.42
N THR A 4 -50.93 -60.37 -48.44
CA THR A 4 -50.46 -59.03 -48.05
C THR A 4 -48.96 -58.99 -47.75
N ALA A 5 -48.37 -60.10 -47.26
CA ALA A 5 -46.95 -60.22 -47.02
C ALA A 5 -46.12 -60.34 -48.32
N SER A 6 -46.71 -60.80 -49.41
CA SER A 6 -46.15 -60.79 -50.77
C SER A 6 -46.15 -59.36 -51.32
N ASP A 7 -47.23 -58.59 -51.12
CA ASP A 7 -47.31 -57.19 -51.55
C ASP A 7 -46.31 -56.29 -50.81
N VAL A 8 -46.19 -56.46 -49.48
CA VAL A 8 -45.18 -55.76 -48.67
C VAL A 8 -43.76 -56.08 -49.16
N TYR A 9 -43.50 -57.33 -49.57
CA TYR A 9 -42.20 -57.73 -50.12
C TYR A 9 -41.93 -57.08 -51.48
N SER A 10 -42.89 -57.11 -52.40
CA SER A 10 -42.77 -56.47 -53.73
C SER A 10 -42.56 -54.96 -53.60
N LEU A 11 -43.31 -54.28 -52.73
CA LEU A 11 -43.10 -52.88 -52.42
C LEU A 11 -41.74 -52.63 -51.77
N GLY A 12 -41.26 -53.55 -50.95
CA GLY A 12 -39.92 -53.54 -50.37
C GLY A 12 -38.81 -53.58 -51.41
N VAL A 13 -38.94 -54.45 -52.41
CA VAL A 13 -38.00 -54.55 -53.54
C VAL A 13 -38.01 -53.25 -54.35
N LEU A 14 -39.20 -52.73 -54.68
CA LEU A 14 -39.33 -51.45 -55.39
C LEU A 14 -38.74 -50.30 -54.60
N LEU A 15 -39.02 -50.22 -53.29
CA LEU A 15 -38.48 -49.18 -52.43
C LEU A 15 -36.95 -49.27 -52.31
N TYR A 16 -36.40 -50.49 -52.24
CA TYR A 16 -34.97 -50.75 -52.26
C TYR A 16 -34.32 -50.19 -53.54
N GLU A 17 -34.89 -50.50 -54.70
CA GLU A 17 -34.39 -50.05 -56.01
C GLU A 17 -34.60 -48.55 -56.22
N LEU A 18 -35.73 -48.01 -55.79
CA LEU A 18 -36.00 -46.57 -55.84
C LEU A 18 -35.01 -45.79 -54.98
N LEU A 19 -34.62 -46.29 -53.81
CA LEU A 19 -33.71 -45.58 -52.90
C LEU A 19 -32.23 -45.82 -53.20
N THR A 20 -31.86 -46.97 -53.76
CA THR A 20 -30.45 -47.32 -53.99
C THR A 20 -30.05 -47.34 -55.45
N GLY A 21 -30.98 -47.46 -56.39
CA GLY A 21 -30.68 -47.71 -57.81
C GLY A 21 -30.21 -49.14 -58.12
N HIS A 22 -30.02 -49.97 -57.09
CA HIS A 22 -29.61 -51.36 -57.20
C HIS A 22 -30.78 -52.27 -56.82
N ARG A 23 -30.77 -53.50 -57.35
CA ARG A 23 -31.71 -54.53 -56.89
C ARG A 23 -31.20 -55.17 -55.59
N PRO A 24 -32.09 -55.67 -54.72
CA PRO A 24 -31.67 -56.30 -53.46
C PRO A 24 -30.89 -57.61 -53.66
N TYR A 25 -31.01 -58.23 -54.84
CA TYR A 25 -30.33 -59.47 -55.19
C TYR A 25 -29.76 -59.37 -56.61
N CYS A 26 -28.60 -59.99 -56.83
CA CYS A 26 -27.93 -60.07 -58.13
C CYS A 26 -27.87 -61.55 -58.56
N PHE A 27 -28.23 -61.85 -59.79
CA PHE A 27 -28.25 -63.21 -60.34
C PHE A 27 -27.12 -63.39 -61.36
N LYS A 28 -26.37 -64.48 -61.29
CA LYS A 28 -25.27 -64.80 -62.23
C LYS A 28 -25.78 -65.54 -63.46
N THR A 29 -26.78 -66.39 -63.27
CA THR A 29 -27.47 -67.16 -64.29
C THR A 29 -28.98 -67.05 -64.06
N ARG A 30 -29.76 -66.60 -65.04
CA ARG A 30 -31.21 -66.40 -64.87
C ARG A 30 -32.03 -67.70 -64.88
N THR A 31 -31.46 -68.79 -64.36
CA THR A 31 -32.16 -70.07 -64.23
C THR A 31 -33.13 -70.02 -63.05
N PRO A 32 -34.31 -70.67 -63.13
CA PRO A 32 -35.29 -70.67 -62.05
C PRO A 32 -34.70 -71.15 -60.70
N HIS A 33 -33.82 -72.14 -60.74
CA HIS A 33 -33.19 -72.71 -59.54
C HIS A 33 -32.21 -71.73 -58.86
N GLU A 34 -31.43 -70.96 -59.63
CA GLU A 34 -30.52 -69.96 -59.04
C GLU A 34 -31.31 -68.79 -58.43
N ILE A 35 -32.36 -68.32 -59.13
CA ILE A 35 -33.22 -67.24 -58.64
C ILE A 35 -33.88 -67.64 -57.31
N GLU A 36 -34.42 -68.85 -57.24
CA GLU A 36 -35.01 -69.39 -56.01
C GLU A 36 -33.99 -69.46 -54.88
N ARG A 37 -32.80 -70.03 -55.13
CA ARG A 37 -31.74 -70.14 -54.12
C ARG A 37 -31.30 -68.77 -53.60
N VAL A 38 -31.02 -67.81 -54.47
CA VAL A 38 -30.57 -66.47 -54.08
C VAL A 38 -31.66 -65.72 -53.31
N ILE A 39 -32.91 -65.78 -53.76
CA ILE A 39 -34.03 -65.10 -53.09
C ILE A 39 -34.40 -65.78 -51.76
N CYS A 40 -34.23 -67.09 -51.60
CA CYS A 40 -34.60 -67.79 -50.37
C CYS A 40 -33.46 -67.79 -49.34
N GLU A 41 -32.20 -67.93 -49.76
CA GLU A 41 -31.07 -68.20 -48.86
C GLU A 41 -30.17 -66.99 -48.59
N GLN A 42 -30.00 -66.07 -49.55
CA GLN A 42 -29.08 -64.93 -49.40
C GLN A 42 -29.78 -63.75 -48.73
N GLU A 43 -29.19 -63.16 -47.68
CA GLU A 43 -29.71 -61.90 -47.13
C GLU A 43 -29.33 -60.71 -48.02
N PRO A 44 -30.26 -59.76 -48.27
CA PRO A 44 -29.95 -58.57 -49.03
C PRO A 44 -29.02 -57.65 -48.21
N ASP A 45 -28.09 -57.00 -48.91
CA ASP A 45 -27.22 -56.01 -48.29
C ASP A 45 -28.03 -54.79 -47.80
N LYS A 46 -27.45 -54.02 -46.87
CA LYS A 46 -28.08 -52.78 -46.41
C LYS A 46 -28.11 -51.74 -47.54
N PRO A 47 -29.24 -51.05 -47.75
CA PRO A 47 -29.35 -49.94 -48.69
C PRO A 47 -28.21 -48.92 -48.59
N SER A 48 -27.84 -48.53 -47.36
CA SER A 48 -26.75 -47.58 -47.10
C SER A 48 -25.35 -48.08 -47.47
N LEU A 49 -25.14 -49.39 -47.56
CA LEU A 49 -23.87 -49.99 -47.98
C LEU A 49 -23.80 -50.16 -49.50
N VAL A 50 -24.93 -50.50 -50.14
CA VAL A 50 -24.97 -50.82 -51.56
C VAL A 50 -24.77 -49.61 -52.46
N ILE A 51 -25.25 -48.42 -52.07
CA ILE A 51 -25.08 -47.19 -52.86
C ILE A 51 -23.61 -46.78 -53.11
N ASN A 52 -22.65 -47.35 -52.37
CA ASN A 52 -21.22 -47.11 -52.57
C ASN A 52 -20.57 -48.15 -53.50
N LYS A 53 -21.33 -49.12 -54.01
CA LYS A 53 -20.85 -50.11 -54.97
C LYS A 53 -20.93 -49.55 -56.39
N THR A 54 -19.99 -49.99 -57.22
CA THR A 54 -20.07 -49.80 -58.67
C THR A 54 -20.53 -51.12 -59.28
N GLU A 55 -21.61 -51.09 -60.06
CA GLU A 55 -22.20 -52.28 -60.67
C GLU A 55 -22.55 -52.03 -62.13
N GLU A 56 -22.32 -53.04 -62.98
CA GLU A 56 -22.72 -53.01 -64.38
C GLU A 56 -24.11 -53.64 -64.52
N VAL A 57 -25.09 -52.85 -64.97
CA VAL A 57 -26.48 -53.29 -65.08
C VAL A 57 -26.91 -53.26 -66.54
N GLU A 58 -27.41 -54.39 -67.04
CA GLU A 58 -28.06 -54.47 -68.36
C GLU A 58 -29.47 -53.89 -68.28
N THR A 59 -29.75 -52.90 -69.13
CA THR A 59 -31.08 -52.30 -69.28
C THR A 59 -32.00 -53.17 -70.12
N GLU A 60 -33.32 -52.96 -70.02
CA GLU A 60 -34.33 -53.69 -70.82
C GLU A 60 -34.14 -53.53 -72.35
N GLU A 61 -33.38 -52.52 -72.77
CA GLU A 61 -32.99 -52.24 -74.17
C GLU A 61 -31.68 -52.95 -74.60
N GLY A 62 -31.10 -53.82 -73.77
CA GLY A 62 -29.88 -54.58 -74.09
C GLY A 62 -28.58 -53.77 -74.01
N LYS A 63 -28.60 -52.56 -73.40
CA LYS A 63 -27.40 -51.74 -73.18
C LYS A 63 -26.88 -51.89 -71.75
N THR A 64 -25.57 -52.08 -71.59
CA THR A 64 -24.89 -52.14 -70.29
C THR A 64 -24.63 -50.73 -69.76
N VAL A 65 -25.17 -50.40 -68.59
CA VAL A 65 -24.97 -49.12 -67.89
C VAL A 65 -24.20 -49.36 -66.61
N VAL A 66 -23.05 -48.70 -66.46
CA VAL A 66 -22.27 -48.72 -65.21
C VAL A 66 -22.90 -47.73 -64.21
N LEU A 67 -23.50 -48.28 -63.14
CA LEU A 67 -23.99 -47.54 -61.98
C LEU A 67 -22.79 -47.25 -61.06
N THR A 68 -22.38 -45.99 -61.01
CA THR A 68 -21.39 -45.51 -60.02
C THR A 68 -22.10 -44.77 -58.88
N PRO A 69 -21.50 -44.70 -57.69
CA PRO A 69 -22.08 -43.97 -56.54
C PRO A 69 -22.49 -42.52 -56.87
N ASP A 70 -21.71 -41.83 -57.71
CA ASP A 70 -22.02 -40.48 -58.16
C ASP A 70 -23.24 -40.41 -59.09
N LYS A 71 -23.45 -41.42 -59.95
CA LYS A 71 -24.64 -41.48 -60.82
C LYS A 71 -25.90 -41.79 -60.02
N VAL A 72 -25.80 -42.71 -59.07
CA VAL A 72 -26.91 -43.11 -58.18
C VAL A 72 -27.36 -41.94 -57.29
N SER A 73 -26.41 -41.20 -56.72
CA SER A 73 -26.70 -40.08 -55.80
C SER A 73 -27.17 -38.81 -56.50
N LYS A 74 -26.72 -38.53 -57.74
CA LYS A 74 -27.19 -37.40 -58.56
C LYS A 74 -28.70 -37.46 -58.85
N THR A 75 -29.26 -38.64 -59.07
CA THR A 75 -30.69 -38.83 -59.33
C THR A 75 -31.55 -38.80 -58.06
N ARG A 76 -30.91 -38.73 -56.87
CA ARG A 76 -31.54 -38.78 -55.54
C ARG A 76 -31.10 -37.61 -54.65
N GLU A 77 -30.84 -36.47 -55.30
CA GLU A 77 -30.55 -35.16 -54.70
C GLU A 77 -29.41 -35.13 -53.66
N GLY A 78 -28.24 -35.70 -53.99
CA GLY A 78 -27.08 -35.52 -53.12
C GLY A 78 -25.75 -36.07 -53.61
N HIS A 79 -24.78 -36.00 -52.69
CA HIS A 79 -23.50 -36.70 -52.78
C HIS A 79 -23.62 -38.11 -52.19
N PRO A 80 -22.77 -39.07 -52.61
CA PRO A 80 -22.81 -40.45 -52.13
C PRO A 80 -22.85 -40.56 -50.60
N GLU A 81 -22.00 -39.80 -49.90
CA GLU A 81 -21.94 -39.80 -48.43
C GLU A 81 -23.17 -39.18 -47.75
N LYS A 82 -23.86 -38.23 -48.40
CA LYS A 82 -25.10 -37.65 -47.87
C LYS A 82 -26.25 -38.66 -48.00
N LEU A 83 -26.37 -39.29 -49.16
CA LEU A 83 -27.37 -40.34 -49.41
C LEU A 83 -27.17 -41.53 -48.47
N LYS A 84 -25.91 -41.94 -48.26
CA LYS A 84 -25.53 -42.96 -47.27
C LYS A 84 -26.05 -42.65 -45.88
N ARG A 85 -25.84 -41.43 -45.41
CA ARG A 85 -26.29 -41.00 -44.08
C ARG A 85 -27.81 -40.90 -43.97
N GLN A 86 -28.50 -40.61 -45.07
CA GLN A 86 -29.98 -40.57 -45.09
C GLN A 86 -30.58 -41.97 -45.03
N LEU A 87 -30.00 -42.94 -45.75
CA LEU A 87 -30.45 -44.33 -45.75
C LEU A 87 -30.05 -45.07 -44.46
N ALA A 88 -28.89 -44.73 -43.91
CA ALA A 88 -28.35 -45.41 -42.73
C ALA A 88 -29.27 -45.30 -41.50
N GLY A 89 -29.61 -46.46 -40.92
CA GLY A 89 -30.41 -46.55 -39.71
C GLY A 89 -31.86 -46.94 -39.99
N ASP A 90 -32.80 -46.02 -39.81
CA ASP A 90 -34.23 -46.35 -39.88
C ASP A 90 -34.66 -46.84 -41.28
N LEU A 91 -34.18 -46.22 -42.38
CA LEU A 91 -34.55 -46.64 -43.74
C LEU A 91 -33.93 -47.99 -44.11
N ASP A 92 -32.67 -48.25 -43.74
CA ASP A 92 -32.07 -49.58 -43.86
C ASP A 92 -32.96 -50.63 -43.21
N ASN A 93 -33.39 -50.38 -41.97
CA ASN A 93 -34.17 -51.35 -41.20
C ASN A 93 -35.60 -51.50 -41.74
N ILE A 94 -36.27 -50.40 -42.14
CA ILE A 94 -37.61 -50.45 -42.74
C ILE A 94 -37.56 -51.33 -44.00
N ILE A 95 -36.60 -51.07 -44.89
CA ILE A 95 -36.46 -51.83 -46.13
C ILE A 95 -36.10 -53.28 -45.84
N LEU A 96 -35.10 -53.56 -45.00
CA LEU A 96 -34.74 -54.94 -44.66
C LEU A 96 -35.87 -55.70 -43.97
N MET A 97 -36.72 -55.03 -43.18
CA MET A 97 -37.89 -55.64 -42.57
C MET A 97 -38.91 -56.11 -43.61
N THR A 98 -39.11 -55.36 -44.71
CA THR A 98 -39.97 -55.80 -45.84
C THR A 98 -39.40 -57.02 -46.58
N LEU A 99 -38.07 -57.15 -46.63
CA LEU A 99 -37.36 -58.19 -47.40
C LEU A 99 -37.04 -59.46 -46.60
N LYS A 100 -37.46 -59.56 -45.34
CA LYS A 100 -37.23 -60.76 -44.51
C LYS A 100 -37.81 -62.02 -45.16
N LYS A 101 -37.13 -63.15 -45.04
CA LYS A 101 -37.55 -64.41 -45.67
C LYS A 101 -38.88 -64.93 -45.10
N GLU A 102 -39.02 -64.89 -43.78
CA GLU A 102 -40.24 -65.30 -43.07
C GLU A 102 -41.36 -64.25 -43.21
N PRO A 103 -42.51 -64.57 -43.83
CA PRO A 103 -43.62 -63.61 -44.02
C PRO A 103 -44.13 -63.00 -42.71
N GLN A 104 -44.10 -63.77 -41.61
CA GLN A 104 -44.57 -63.36 -40.29
C GLN A 104 -43.69 -62.27 -39.64
N ARG A 105 -42.44 -62.11 -40.11
CA ARG A 105 -41.49 -61.10 -39.60
C ARG A 105 -41.50 -59.80 -40.40
N ARG A 106 -42.27 -59.74 -41.50
CA ARG A 106 -42.51 -58.52 -42.28
C ARG A 106 -43.62 -57.70 -41.62
N TYR A 107 -43.92 -56.52 -42.18
CA TYR A 107 -45.11 -55.78 -41.80
C TYR A 107 -46.37 -56.61 -42.09
N GLY A 108 -47.31 -56.61 -41.16
CA GLY A 108 -48.57 -57.35 -41.28
C GLY A 108 -49.55 -56.73 -42.29
N SER A 109 -49.31 -55.48 -42.70
CA SER A 109 -50.05 -54.79 -43.74
C SER A 109 -49.21 -53.70 -44.43
N VAL A 110 -49.64 -53.28 -45.63
CA VAL A 110 -49.06 -52.12 -46.34
C VAL A 110 -49.22 -50.83 -45.51
N GLN A 111 -50.30 -50.71 -44.74
CA GLN A 111 -50.54 -49.57 -43.86
C GLN A 111 -49.45 -49.44 -42.79
N GLN A 112 -49.00 -50.54 -42.20
CA GLN A 112 -47.91 -50.51 -41.21
C GLN A 112 -46.58 -50.05 -41.82
N LEU A 113 -46.28 -50.44 -43.06
CA LEU A 113 -45.10 -49.96 -43.80
C LEU A 113 -45.20 -48.45 -44.04
N ILE A 114 -46.36 -47.96 -44.49
CA ILE A 114 -46.61 -46.52 -44.72
C ILE A 114 -46.44 -45.74 -43.41
N GLU A 115 -47.02 -46.21 -42.31
CA GLU A 115 -46.88 -45.57 -41.00
C GLU A 115 -45.42 -45.48 -40.56
N ASP A 116 -44.61 -46.51 -40.84
CA ASP A 116 -43.21 -46.53 -40.43
C ASP A 116 -42.34 -45.57 -41.26
N ILE A 117 -42.62 -45.47 -42.56
CA ILE A 117 -42.02 -44.47 -43.44
C ILE A 117 -42.42 -43.06 -43.00
N GLN A 118 -43.69 -42.83 -42.69
CA GLN A 118 -44.17 -41.54 -42.19
C GLN A 118 -43.53 -41.19 -40.83
N ARG A 119 -43.34 -42.17 -39.93
CA ARG A 119 -42.61 -41.99 -38.68
C ARG A 119 -41.17 -41.58 -38.94
N HIS A 120 -40.50 -42.24 -39.88
CA HIS A 120 -39.14 -41.86 -40.28
C HIS A 120 -39.07 -40.41 -40.76
N ILE A 121 -39.94 -40.02 -41.71
CA ILE A 121 -40.01 -38.67 -42.27
C ILE A 121 -40.28 -37.62 -41.18
N LYS A 122 -41.19 -37.91 -40.25
CA LYS A 122 -41.51 -37.01 -39.12
C LYS A 122 -40.46 -37.03 -38.00
N GLY A 123 -39.38 -37.78 -38.14
CA GLY A 123 -38.35 -37.93 -37.11
C GLY A 123 -38.85 -38.62 -35.83
N LEU A 124 -39.87 -39.46 -35.95
CA LEU A 124 -40.39 -40.30 -34.88
C LEU A 124 -39.64 -41.65 -34.81
N PRO A 125 -39.69 -42.35 -33.67
CA PRO A 125 -39.22 -43.74 -33.55
C PRO A 125 -39.97 -44.67 -34.52
N VAL A 126 -39.25 -45.53 -35.24
CA VAL A 126 -39.80 -46.51 -36.20
C VAL A 126 -39.94 -47.90 -35.58
N MET A 127 -40.89 -48.70 -36.06
CA MET A 127 -41.17 -50.08 -35.65
C MET A 127 -40.08 -51.05 -36.12
N ALA A 128 -39.42 -50.77 -37.24
CA ALA A 128 -38.33 -51.60 -37.76
C ALA A 128 -37.07 -51.60 -36.87
N GLN A 129 -36.97 -50.69 -35.91
CA GLN A 129 -35.83 -50.56 -35.00
C GLN A 129 -36.20 -51.03 -33.59
N LYS A 130 -35.24 -51.59 -32.85
CA LYS A 130 -35.46 -51.97 -31.44
C LYS A 130 -35.79 -50.74 -30.59
N ASP A 131 -36.91 -50.77 -29.86
CA ASP A 131 -37.29 -49.66 -28.97
C ASP A 131 -36.35 -49.60 -27.76
N THR A 132 -35.54 -48.54 -27.70
CA THR A 132 -34.61 -48.28 -26.59
C THR A 132 -34.72 -46.83 -26.16
N TRP A 133 -34.54 -46.59 -24.86
CA TRP A 133 -34.57 -45.23 -24.30
C TRP A 133 -33.57 -44.29 -24.99
N ARG A 134 -32.35 -44.77 -25.30
CA ARG A 134 -31.32 -44.00 -26.03
C ARG A 134 -31.76 -43.62 -27.44
N TYR A 135 -32.46 -44.50 -28.15
CA TYR A 135 -32.98 -44.22 -29.49
C TYR A 135 -34.07 -43.14 -29.45
N ARG A 136 -35.02 -43.26 -28.53
CA ARG A 136 -36.11 -42.30 -28.33
C ARG A 136 -35.60 -40.92 -27.93
N THR A 137 -34.65 -40.85 -27.00
CA THR A 137 -34.05 -39.57 -26.56
C THR A 137 -33.25 -38.92 -27.69
N SER A 138 -32.49 -39.69 -28.47
CA SER A 138 -31.80 -39.18 -29.66
C SER A 138 -32.77 -38.57 -30.68
N LYS A 139 -33.89 -39.24 -30.97
CA LYS A 139 -34.95 -38.71 -31.84
C LYS A 139 -35.60 -37.45 -31.26
N PHE A 140 -35.89 -37.44 -29.96
CA PHE A 140 -36.44 -36.27 -29.27
C PHE A 140 -35.50 -35.06 -29.32
N VAL A 141 -34.22 -35.24 -29.01
CA VAL A 141 -33.20 -34.18 -29.07
C VAL A 141 -33.02 -33.67 -30.50
N ARG A 142 -32.99 -34.55 -31.51
CA ARG A 142 -32.90 -34.14 -32.91
C ARG A 142 -34.10 -33.29 -33.37
N ARG A 143 -35.30 -33.55 -32.83
CA ARG A 143 -36.52 -32.79 -33.13
C ARG A 143 -36.63 -31.47 -32.36
N HIS A 144 -36.13 -31.43 -31.12
CA HIS A 144 -36.24 -30.28 -30.23
C HIS A 144 -34.90 -29.63 -29.90
N LYS A 145 -33.99 -29.49 -30.89
CA LYS A 145 -32.62 -28.98 -30.68
C LYS A 145 -32.59 -27.63 -29.95
N VAL A 146 -33.45 -26.71 -30.36
CA VAL A 146 -33.52 -25.35 -29.77
C VAL A 146 -34.04 -25.41 -28.33
N GLY A 147 -35.12 -26.17 -28.08
CA GLY A 147 -35.70 -26.30 -26.74
C GLY A 147 -34.73 -26.92 -25.74
N VAL A 148 -34.08 -28.02 -26.12
CA VAL A 148 -33.08 -28.70 -25.26
C VAL A 148 -31.88 -27.80 -24.99
N PHE A 149 -31.40 -27.06 -25.99
CA PHE A 149 -30.32 -26.10 -25.82
C PHE A 149 -30.69 -24.98 -24.84
N MET A 150 -31.87 -24.37 -24.99
CA MET A 150 -32.35 -23.31 -24.10
C MET A 150 -32.50 -23.80 -22.65
N THR A 151 -33.00 -25.02 -22.44
CA THR A 151 -33.09 -25.60 -21.10
C THR A 151 -31.73 -25.86 -20.47
N LEU A 152 -30.74 -26.31 -21.25
CA LEU A 152 -29.38 -26.54 -20.75
C LEU A 152 -28.70 -25.21 -20.38
N VAL A 153 -28.89 -24.16 -21.18
CA VAL A 153 -28.39 -22.81 -20.88
C VAL A 153 -29.03 -22.28 -19.59
N MET A 154 -30.34 -22.43 -19.42
CA MET A 154 -31.04 -21.99 -18.22
C MET A 154 -30.55 -22.73 -16.97
N VAL A 155 -30.38 -24.06 -17.04
CA VAL A 155 -29.82 -24.85 -15.94
C VAL A 155 -28.40 -24.41 -15.61
N PHE A 156 -27.56 -24.16 -16.63
CA PHE A 156 -26.21 -23.66 -16.43
C PHE A 156 -26.18 -22.28 -15.75
N LEU A 157 -27.02 -21.34 -16.18
CA LEU A 157 -27.13 -20.01 -15.58
C LEU A 157 -27.59 -20.08 -14.12
N ILE A 158 -28.57 -20.95 -13.80
CA ILE A 158 -29.00 -21.18 -12.41
C ILE A 158 -27.84 -21.72 -11.57
N LEU A 159 -27.05 -22.65 -12.11
CA LEU A 159 -25.92 -23.25 -11.41
C LEU A 159 -24.81 -22.23 -11.14
N VAL A 160 -24.46 -21.41 -12.13
CA VAL A 160 -23.49 -20.32 -11.99
C VAL A 160 -23.98 -19.27 -10.99
N SER A 161 -25.26 -18.88 -11.06
CA SER A 161 -25.88 -17.95 -10.11
C SER A 161 -25.83 -18.50 -8.68
N PHE A 162 -26.16 -19.78 -8.48
CA PHE A 162 -26.12 -20.42 -7.17
C PHE A 162 -24.70 -20.45 -6.58
N ILE A 163 -23.68 -20.76 -7.40
CA ILE A 163 -22.27 -20.73 -7.00
C ILE A 163 -21.85 -19.30 -6.62
N SER A 164 -22.24 -18.30 -7.42
CA SER A 164 -21.93 -16.90 -7.17
C SER A 164 -22.53 -16.40 -5.86
N ILE A 165 -23.83 -16.64 -5.65
CA ILE A 165 -24.55 -16.28 -4.41
C ILE A 165 -23.92 -16.96 -3.21
N SER A 166 -23.60 -18.26 -3.31
CA SER A 166 -22.96 -19.01 -2.22
C SER A 166 -21.57 -18.46 -1.86
N ARG A 167 -20.79 -18.02 -2.86
CA ARG A 167 -19.49 -17.35 -2.64
C ARG A 167 -19.66 -15.98 -2.00
N GLN A 168 -20.58 -15.18 -2.52
CA GLN A 168 -20.86 -13.84 -2.01
C GLN A 168 -21.35 -13.90 -0.55
N ALA A 169 -22.24 -14.85 -0.24
CA ALA A 169 -22.73 -15.08 1.12
C ALA A 169 -21.60 -15.50 2.09
N LYS A 170 -20.66 -16.35 1.65
CA LYS A 170 -19.47 -16.71 2.45
C LYS A 170 -18.57 -15.51 2.74
N ILE A 171 -18.28 -14.68 1.73
CA ILE A 171 -17.44 -13.48 1.91
C ILE A 171 -18.13 -12.48 2.85
N ALA A 172 -19.43 -12.23 2.66
CA ALA A 172 -20.22 -11.35 3.51
C ALA A 172 -20.28 -11.85 4.97
N ALA A 173 -20.41 -13.17 5.18
CA ALA A 173 -20.38 -13.76 6.52
C ALA A 173 -19.02 -13.54 7.21
N MET A 174 -17.90 -13.77 6.51
CA MET A 174 -16.56 -13.52 7.05
C MET A 174 -16.33 -12.05 7.40
N GLN A 175 -16.76 -11.12 6.53
CA GLN A 175 -16.67 -9.68 6.78
C GLN A 175 -17.50 -9.28 8.01
N ARG A 176 -18.74 -9.78 8.12
CA ARG A 176 -19.61 -9.52 9.26
C ARG A 176 -19.02 -10.04 10.56
N ASP A 177 -18.47 -11.25 10.56
CA ASP A 177 -17.91 -11.86 11.76
C ASP A 177 -16.62 -11.15 12.20
N ARG A 178 -15.79 -10.70 11.25
CA ARG A 178 -14.64 -9.81 11.53
C ARG A 178 -15.09 -8.46 12.11
N ALA A 179 -16.09 -7.82 11.50
CA ALA A 179 -16.63 -6.55 12.00
C ALA A 179 -17.24 -6.70 13.41
N ARG A 180 -17.92 -7.82 13.70
CA ARG A 180 -18.43 -8.13 15.05
C ARG A 180 -17.30 -8.34 16.05
N LEU A 181 -16.21 -8.99 15.65
CA LEU A 181 -15.04 -9.17 16.50
C LEU A 181 -14.37 -7.82 16.82
N GLU A 182 -14.18 -6.97 15.80
CA GLU A 182 -13.62 -5.62 15.96
C GLU A 182 -14.53 -4.74 16.83
N ALA A 183 -15.85 -4.80 16.64
CA ALA A 183 -16.82 -4.08 17.48
C ALA A 183 -16.82 -4.57 18.93
N ARG A 184 -16.73 -5.89 19.16
CA ARG A 184 -16.58 -6.45 20.51
C ARG A 184 -15.30 -5.96 21.18
N LYS A 185 -14.17 -5.96 20.46
CA LYS A 185 -12.88 -5.43 20.96
C LYS A 185 -12.98 -3.95 21.29
N ALA A 186 -13.56 -3.15 20.40
CA ALA A 186 -13.77 -1.72 20.65
C ALA A 186 -14.66 -1.48 21.88
N SER A 187 -15.71 -2.28 22.06
CA SER A 187 -16.56 -2.21 23.25
C SER A 187 -15.82 -2.64 24.52
N GLN A 188 -15.00 -3.70 24.47
CA GLN A 188 -14.16 -4.13 25.60
C GLN A 188 -13.14 -3.05 25.96
N LEU A 189 -12.47 -2.46 24.96
CA LEU A 189 -11.55 -1.35 25.14
C LEU A 189 -12.24 -0.14 25.76
N SER A 190 -13.40 0.25 25.22
CA SER A 190 -14.18 1.37 25.74
C SER A 190 -14.63 1.13 27.18
N ASN A 191 -15.08 -0.07 27.52
CA ASN A 191 -15.48 -0.42 28.88
C ASN A 191 -14.28 -0.42 29.82
N PHE A 192 -13.16 -1.00 29.40
CA PHE A 192 -11.93 -1.01 30.18
C PHE A 192 -11.40 0.41 30.43
N LEU A 193 -11.39 1.27 29.40
CA LEU A 193 -11.05 2.69 29.54
C LEU A 193 -12.03 3.42 30.46
N LYS A 194 -13.33 3.14 30.36
CA LYS A 194 -14.35 3.72 31.24
C LYS A 194 -14.11 3.31 32.69
N ASP A 195 -13.90 2.03 32.97
CA ASP A 195 -13.64 1.53 34.32
C ASP A 195 -12.31 2.07 34.88
N MET A 196 -11.32 2.25 34.01
CA MET A 196 -10.03 2.85 34.35
C MET A 196 -10.17 4.33 34.71
N LEU A 197 -10.78 5.14 33.85
CA LEU A 197 -10.98 6.57 34.11
C LEU A 197 -11.97 6.81 35.27
N SER A 198 -12.96 5.94 35.45
CA SER A 198 -13.89 6.00 36.60
C SER A 198 -13.22 5.66 37.92
N SER A 199 -12.03 5.04 37.92
CA SER A 199 -11.24 4.87 39.14
C SER A 199 -10.62 6.18 39.66
N ALA A 200 -10.65 7.24 38.84
CA ALA A 200 -10.39 8.63 39.25
C ALA A 200 -11.69 9.37 39.62
N ASP A 201 -12.64 8.68 40.27
CA ASP A 201 -13.88 9.28 40.79
C ASP A 201 -13.57 10.35 41.85
N PRO A 202 -14.01 11.62 41.66
CA PRO A 202 -13.84 12.70 42.63
C PRO A 202 -14.44 12.44 44.01
N ASN A 203 -15.37 11.47 44.13
CA ASN A 203 -16.01 11.08 45.39
C ASN A 203 -15.18 10.08 46.22
N ASN A 204 -14.13 9.50 45.65
CA ASN A 204 -13.16 8.71 46.40
C ASN A 204 -12.06 9.62 47.00
N VAL A 205 -11.51 9.19 48.15
CA VAL A 205 -10.67 10.01 49.06
C VAL A 205 -9.39 10.57 48.41
N ASP A 206 -8.92 10.02 47.29
CA ASP A 206 -7.76 10.52 46.54
C ASP A 206 -8.15 11.60 45.52
N ARG A 207 -8.29 12.84 45.98
CA ARG A 207 -8.71 14.00 45.17
C ARG A 207 -7.79 14.36 43.99
N ASN A 208 -6.58 13.81 43.90
CA ASN A 208 -5.59 14.18 42.88
C ASN A 208 -4.79 12.96 42.35
N ILE A 209 -5.46 12.02 41.68
CA ILE A 209 -4.75 10.96 40.94
C ILE A 209 -4.25 11.56 39.61
N THR A 210 -2.96 11.45 39.33
CA THR A 210 -2.37 11.90 38.06
C THR A 210 -2.64 10.89 36.95
N VAL A 211 -2.62 11.33 35.69
CA VAL A 211 -2.75 10.44 34.51
C VAL A 211 -1.70 9.33 34.56
N ALA A 212 -0.47 9.63 34.97
CA ALA A 212 0.60 8.64 35.12
C ALA A 212 0.24 7.54 36.13
N GLU A 213 -0.36 7.89 37.27
CA GLU A 213 -0.78 6.94 38.29
C GLU A 213 -1.94 6.06 37.81
N VAL A 214 -2.90 6.64 37.08
CA VAL A 214 -3.97 5.87 36.42
C VAL A 214 -3.38 4.85 35.43
N LEU A 215 -2.45 5.27 34.56
CA LEU A 215 -1.80 4.37 33.60
C LEU A 215 -1.02 3.25 34.31
N LYS A 216 -0.33 3.56 35.40
CA LYS A 216 0.42 2.56 36.19
C LYS A 216 -0.49 1.52 36.83
N ARG A 217 -1.63 1.95 37.40
CA ARG A 217 -2.67 1.04 37.91
C ARG A 217 -3.25 0.18 36.78
N THR A 218 -3.45 0.75 35.59
CA THR A 218 -3.89 0.04 34.39
C THR A 218 -2.94 -1.08 34.03
N SER A 219 -1.64 -0.79 33.97
CA SER A 219 -0.61 -1.78 33.64
C SER A 219 -0.68 -3.01 34.55
N ARG A 220 -0.90 -2.83 35.86
CA ARG A 220 -1.04 -3.94 36.82
C ARG A 220 -2.34 -4.74 36.63
N ARG A 221 -3.43 -4.09 36.26
CA ARG A 221 -4.72 -4.77 35.97
C ARG A 221 -4.64 -5.65 34.73
N ILE A 222 -3.90 -5.23 33.70
CA ILE A 222 -3.73 -6.03 32.47
C ILE A 222 -3.10 -7.39 32.79
N GLU A 223 -2.08 -7.42 33.66
CA GLU A 223 -1.39 -8.65 34.06
C GLU A 223 -2.31 -9.60 34.84
N THR A 224 -3.17 -9.06 35.68
CA THR A 224 -3.94 -9.84 36.67
C THR A 224 -5.32 -10.24 36.18
N GLN A 225 -5.97 -9.43 35.34
CA GLN A 225 -7.39 -9.59 34.98
C GLN A 225 -7.62 -10.02 33.52
N LEU A 226 -6.60 -9.96 32.66
CA LEU A 226 -6.74 -10.21 31.22
C LEU A 226 -5.86 -11.36 30.71
N ALA A 227 -5.38 -12.22 31.60
CA ALA A 227 -4.47 -13.32 31.26
C ALA A 227 -5.06 -14.32 30.24
N ASP A 228 -6.40 -14.41 30.18
CA ASP A 228 -7.16 -15.23 29.24
C ASP A 228 -7.37 -14.56 27.86
N GLN A 229 -7.01 -13.28 27.71
CA GLN A 229 -7.24 -12.48 26.51
C GLN A 229 -5.94 -11.88 25.94
N PRO A 230 -5.00 -12.70 25.47
CA PRO A 230 -3.66 -12.26 25.08
C PRO A 230 -3.64 -11.25 23.92
N GLU A 231 -4.59 -11.32 22.99
CA GLU A 231 -4.70 -10.33 21.90
C GLU A 231 -5.07 -8.94 22.45
N PHE A 232 -5.99 -8.87 23.41
CA PHE A 232 -6.41 -7.62 24.02
C PHE A 232 -5.33 -7.06 24.94
N GLN A 233 -4.62 -7.92 25.69
CA GLN A 233 -3.44 -7.52 26.46
C GLN A 233 -2.38 -6.87 25.55
N ALA A 234 -2.08 -7.49 24.41
CA ALA A 234 -1.07 -6.98 23.50
C ALA A 234 -1.43 -5.59 22.94
N GLU A 235 -2.71 -5.34 22.70
CA GLU A 235 -3.21 -4.03 22.27
C GLU A 235 -3.11 -2.97 23.38
N LEU A 236 -3.52 -3.31 24.60
CA LEU A 236 -3.44 -2.39 25.73
C LEU A 236 -1.99 -2.03 26.08
N TYR A 237 -1.08 -3.00 26.06
CA TYR A 237 0.35 -2.72 26.27
C TYR A 237 0.94 -1.82 25.19
N HIS A 238 0.51 -1.99 23.93
CA HIS A 238 0.93 -1.10 22.84
C HIS A 238 0.45 0.34 23.11
N ILE A 239 -0.83 0.53 23.41
CA ILE A 239 -1.41 1.84 23.73
C ILE A 239 -0.72 2.47 24.94
N LEU A 240 -0.51 1.72 26.02
CA LEU A 240 0.20 2.19 27.20
C LEU A 240 1.61 2.63 26.85
N GLY A 241 2.34 1.82 26.08
CA GLY A 241 3.69 2.13 25.62
C GLY A 241 3.77 3.45 24.85
N VAL A 242 2.88 3.66 23.87
CA VAL A 242 2.79 4.91 23.11
C VAL A 242 2.40 6.08 24.01
N THR A 243 1.46 5.89 24.92
CA THR A 243 0.98 6.94 25.83
C THR A 243 2.07 7.35 26.81
N TYR A 244 2.78 6.40 27.41
CA TYR A 244 3.91 6.68 28.29
C TYR A 244 5.01 7.46 27.57
N ARG A 245 5.37 7.05 26.35
CA ARG A 245 6.34 7.78 25.51
C ARG A 245 5.90 9.22 25.27
N ASN A 246 4.63 9.44 24.91
CA ASN A 246 4.09 10.79 24.68
C ASN A 246 4.08 11.65 25.94
N LEU A 247 4.00 11.04 27.13
CA LEU A 247 4.14 11.71 28.43
C LEU A 247 5.60 11.88 28.87
N GLY A 248 6.58 11.38 28.10
CA GLY A 248 8.00 11.38 28.44
C GLY A 248 8.40 10.34 29.49
N LEU A 249 7.50 9.42 29.82
CA LEU A 249 7.71 8.32 30.78
C LEU A 249 8.39 7.14 30.09
N ASN A 250 9.63 7.37 29.63
CA ASN A 250 10.34 6.44 28.76
C ASN A 250 10.65 5.08 29.43
N ASP A 251 10.87 5.09 30.75
CA ASP A 251 11.18 3.88 31.54
C ASP A 251 9.98 2.94 31.69
N GLU A 252 8.76 3.49 31.73
CA GLU A 252 7.50 2.73 31.71
C GLU A 252 7.07 2.34 30.29
N ALA A 253 7.39 3.18 29.30
CA ALA A 253 7.02 2.94 27.90
C ALA A 253 7.68 1.69 27.32
N GLU A 254 8.97 1.50 27.59
CA GLU A 254 9.76 0.43 27.00
C GLU A 254 9.27 -0.98 27.37
N PRO A 255 9.10 -1.35 28.66
CA PRO A 255 8.62 -2.67 29.02
C PRO A 255 7.22 -2.93 28.46
N ALA A 256 6.34 -1.93 28.40
CA ALA A 256 5.02 -2.05 27.81
C ALA A 256 5.11 -2.38 26.30
N LEU A 257 5.90 -1.63 25.52
CA LEU A 257 6.09 -1.90 24.09
C LEU A 257 6.74 -3.26 23.84
N ARG A 258 7.77 -3.63 24.61
CA ARG A 258 8.42 -4.94 24.49
C ARG A 258 7.44 -6.08 24.79
N LYS A 259 6.58 -5.93 25.82
CA LYS A 259 5.55 -6.93 26.13
C LYS A 259 4.49 -7.04 25.04
N ALA A 260 4.06 -5.91 24.47
CA ALA A 260 3.16 -5.90 23.31
C ALA A 260 3.77 -6.64 22.11
N ILE A 261 5.06 -6.41 21.82
CA ILE A 261 5.79 -7.09 20.74
C ILE A 261 5.85 -8.60 21.00
N GLU A 262 6.19 -9.02 22.21
CA GLU A 262 6.25 -10.43 22.61
C GLU A 262 4.90 -11.13 22.39
N LEU A 263 3.82 -10.56 22.92
CA LEU A 263 2.47 -11.13 22.76
C LEU A 263 2.04 -11.16 21.30
N ARG A 264 2.27 -10.08 20.53
CA ARG A 264 1.93 -10.03 19.09
C ARG A 264 2.72 -11.08 18.29
N LYS A 265 3.99 -11.31 18.61
CA LYS A 265 4.81 -12.37 17.99
C LYS A 265 4.27 -13.76 18.30
N ASN A 266 3.89 -14.02 19.55
CA ASN A 266 3.35 -15.32 19.96
C ASN A 266 1.99 -15.61 19.30
N LEU A 267 1.16 -14.59 19.12
CA LEU A 267 -0.19 -14.75 18.55
C LEU A 267 -0.21 -14.82 17.02
N PHE A 268 0.61 -13.99 16.35
CA PHE A 268 0.50 -13.79 14.91
C PHE A 268 1.75 -14.19 14.13
N GLY A 269 2.79 -14.66 14.82
CA GLY A 269 4.10 -14.95 14.27
C GLY A 269 4.99 -13.72 14.13
N GLN A 270 6.28 -13.96 13.88
CA GLN A 270 7.32 -12.92 13.82
C GLN A 270 7.11 -11.90 12.68
N LYS A 271 6.55 -12.34 11.54
CA LYS A 271 6.30 -11.50 10.37
C LYS A 271 4.83 -11.09 10.33
N ASN A 272 4.47 -10.06 11.07
CA ASN A 272 3.10 -9.53 11.11
C ASN A 272 3.08 -8.00 11.19
N ILE A 273 2.08 -7.36 10.57
CA ILE A 273 1.93 -5.90 10.55
C ILE A 273 1.81 -5.33 11.97
N ARG A 274 1.10 -5.99 12.89
CA ARG A 274 0.99 -5.54 14.29
C ARG A 274 2.33 -5.57 15.02
N VAL A 275 3.19 -6.54 14.69
CA VAL A 275 4.56 -6.57 15.24
C VAL A 275 5.36 -5.39 14.68
N ALA A 276 5.22 -5.08 13.39
CA ALA A 276 5.85 -3.93 12.77
C ALA A 276 5.41 -2.59 13.40
N GLU A 277 4.12 -2.42 13.70
CA GLU A 277 3.59 -1.23 14.41
C GLU A 277 4.26 -1.03 15.76
N SER A 278 4.29 -2.06 16.61
CA SER A 278 4.94 -1.94 17.93
C SER A 278 6.46 -1.76 17.82
N LEU A 279 7.11 -2.37 16.82
CA LEU A 279 8.53 -2.14 16.55
C LEU A 279 8.80 -0.70 16.12
N ARG A 280 7.92 -0.08 15.33
CA ARG A 280 8.04 1.33 14.95
C ARG A 280 8.01 2.22 16.20
N GLU A 281 7.04 2.01 17.08
CA GLU A 281 6.91 2.78 18.31
C GLU A 281 8.08 2.55 19.28
N LEU A 282 8.54 1.30 19.41
CA LEU A 282 9.74 0.99 20.21
C LEU A 282 10.97 1.65 19.61
N GLY A 283 11.11 1.66 18.28
CA GLY A 283 12.18 2.34 17.58
C GLY A 283 12.22 3.83 17.91
N LEU A 284 11.08 4.52 17.83
CA LEU A 284 10.97 5.93 18.22
C LEU A 284 11.30 6.17 19.69
N LEU A 285 10.81 5.32 20.60
CA LEU A 285 11.16 5.41 22.02
C LEU A 285 12.68 5.27 22.25
N LEU A 286 13.32 4.32 21.56
CA LEU A 286 14.76 4.11 21.67
C LEU A 286 15.55 5.30 21.11
N LEU A 287 15.03 6.01 20.10
CA LEU A 287 15.61 7.29 19.68
C LEU A 287 15.50 8.34 20.78
N ASP A 288 14.33 8.46 21.43
CA ASP A 288 14.12 9.40 22.53
C ASP A 288 15.07 9.12 23.71
N LYS A 289 15.49 7.87 23.89
CA LYS A 289 16.51 7.44 24.88
C LYS A 289 17.97 7.56 24.39
N GLY A 290 18.20 7.82 23.11
CA GLY A 290 19.53 7.88 22.50
C GLY A 290 20.15 6.51 22.16
N GLU A 291 19.36 5.43 22.16
CA GLU A 291 19.79 4.06 21.86
C GLU A 291 19.74 3.76 20.35
N TYR A 292 20.53 4.52 19.58
CA TYR A 292 20.47 4.58 18.11
C TYR A 292 20.59 3.22 17.40
N LYS A 293 21.41 2.29 17.91
CA LYS A 293 21.64 0.99 17.25
C LYS A 293 20.43 0.08 17.33
N GLU A 294 19.78 0.01 18.49
CA GLU A 294 18.57 -0.80 18.65
C GLU A 294 17.37 -0.13 17.96
N ALA A 295 17.31 1.21 18.00
CA ALA A 295 16.33 1.98 17.24
C ALA A 295 16.41 1.68 15.73
N GLU A 296 17.61 1.68 15.14
CA GLU A 296 17.82 1.33 13.73
C GLU A 296 17.25 -0.05 13.40
N ASN A 297 17.57 -1.05 14.23
CA ASN A 297 17.10 -2.42 14.03
C ASN A 297 15.58 -2.50 14.05
N CYS A 298 14.93 -1.83 15.02
CA CYS A 298 13.48 -1.82 15.15
C CYS A 298 12.80 -1.14 13.94
N LEU A 299 13.26 0.07 13.58
CA LEU A 299 12.67 0.87 12.50
C LEU A 299 12.86 0.21 11.13
N ARG A 300 14.07 -0.31 10.83
CA ARG A 300 14.33 -1.03 9.58
C ARG A 300 13.53 -2.33 9.52
N SER A 301 13.39 -3.05 10.64
CA SER A 301 12.55 -4.26 10.71
C SER A 301 11.09 -3.94 10.42
N ALA A 302 10.55 -2.86 10.98
CA ALA A 302 9.17 -2.42 10.72
C ALA A 302 8.95 -2.12 9.23
N VAL A 303 9.81 -1.29 8.62
CA VAL A 303 9.73 -0.97 7.18
C VAL A 303 9.82 -2.23 6.32
N ASN A 304 10.73 -3.15 6.63
CA ASN A 304 10.89 -4.41 5.88
C ASN A 304 9.67 -5.33 6.01
N MET A 305 9.06 -5.41 7.19
CA MET A 305 7.82 -6.18 7.39
C MET A 305 6.68 -5.59 6.58
N TYR A 306 6.50 -4.26 6.60
CA TYR A 306 5.48 -3.60 5.79
C TYR A 306 5.68 -3.84 4.29
N ARG A 307 6.91 -3.71 3.78
CA ARG A 307 7.23 -3.99 2.37
C ARG A 307 6.98 -5.43 1.95
N GLN A 308 7.20 -6.40 2.85
CA GLN A 308 6.98 -7.82 2.56
C GLN A 308 5.51 -8.24 2.65
N LEU A 309 4.78 -7.70 3.62
CA LEU A 309 3.44 -8.18 3.98
C LEU A 309 2.31 -7.33 3.36
N SER A 310 2.61 -6.10 2.95
CA SER A 310 1.66 -5.18 2.36
C SER A 310 2.10 -4.85 0.93
N PRO A 311 1.62 -5.58 -0.10
CA PRO A 311 1.91 -5.26 -1.50
C PRO A 311 1.26 -3.94 -1.97
N ILE A 312 0.47 -3.28 -1.11
CA ILE A 312 -0.16 -1.99 -1.35
C ILE A 312 0.51 -0.97 -0.43
N ASP A 313 0.78 0.23 -0.96
CA ASP A 313 1.21 1.41 -0.22
C ASP A 313 0.27 1.64 0.98
N SER A 314 0.70 1.21 2.17
CA SER A 314 -0.10 1.27 3.39
C SER A 314 0.30 2.46 4.25
N LEU A 315 -0.65 3.01 5.01
CA LEU A 315 -0.38 4.11 5.94
C LEU A 315 0.70 3.75 6.96
N GLY A 316 0.71 2.50 7.44
CA GLY A 316 1.73 1.99 8.35
C GLY A 316 3.15 1.95 7.75
N LEU A 317 3.28 1.71 6.43
CA LEU A 317 4.56 1.84 5.74
C LEU A 317 5.03 3.30 5.74
N ALA A 318 4.15 4.25 5.39
CA ALA A 318 4.49 5.67 5.38
C ALA A 318 4.89 6.19 6.77
N GLU A 319 4.19 5.78 7.84
CA GLU A 319 4.57 6.10 9.22
C GLU A 319 5.93 5.50 9.59
N SER A 320 6.22 4.27 9.15
CA SER A 320 7.51 3.62 9.42
C SER A 320 8.66 4.27 8.66
N LEU A 321 8.41 4.72 7.43
CA LEU A 321 9.38 5.45 6.62
C LEU A 321 9.68 6.82 7.23
N ASP A 322 8.66 7.56 7.67
CA ASP A 322 8.83 8.83 8.39
C ASP A 322 9.65 8.62 9.68
N ALA A 323 9.29 7.63 10.51
CA ALA A 323 10.05 7.31 11.72
C ALA A 323 11.52 6.92 11.42
N LEU A 324 11.75 6.14 10.36
CA LEU A 324 13.11 5.81 9.90
C LEU A 324 13.85 7.05 9.38
N GLY A 325 13.15 7.97 8.70
CA GLY A 325 13.68 9.26 8.26
C GLY A 325 14.15 10.12 9.43
N VAL A 326 13.40 10.14 10.54
CA VAL A 326 13.79 10.84 11.77
C VAL A 326 15.10 10.28 12.32
N TYR A 327 15.20 8.94 12.46
CA TYR A 327 16.45 8.29 12.86
C TYR A 327 17.61 8.64 11.93
N LEU A 328 17.42 8.49 10.61
CA LEU A 328 18.46 8.71 9.61
C LEU A 328 18.99 10.14 9.63
N LYS A 329 18.11 11.12 9.85
CA LYS A 329 18.49 12.53 10.07
C LYS A 329 19.40 12.66 11.30
N ASP A 330 19.02 12.06 12.42
CA ASP A 330 19.79 12.18 13.67
C ASP A 330 21.17 11.51 13.60
N VAL A 331 21.31 10.44 12.79
CA VAL A 331 22.63 9.82 12.49
C VAL A 331 23.33 10.38 11.25
N ASP A 332 22.89 11.54 10.73
CA ASP A 332 23.53 12.27 9.63
C ASP A 332 23.55 11.53 8.27
N LYS A 333 22.61 10.60 8.05
CA LYS A 333 22.41 9.86 6.79
C LYS A 333 21.38 10.56 5.90
N ILE A 334 21.74 11.75 5.41
CA ILE A 334 20.82 12.73 4.83
C ILE A 334 20.12 12.25 3.56
N THR A 335 20.87 11.67 2.62
CA THR A 335 20.30 11.16 1.37
C THR A 335 19.33 10.00 1.61
N GLU A 336 19.61 9.13 2.59
CA GLU A 336 18.66 8.09 2.97
C GLU A 336 17.42 8.70 3.65
N ALA A 337 17.59 9.66 4.57
CA ALA A 337 16.49 10.31 5.27
C ALA A 337 15.53 11.02 4.30
N GLU A 338 16.07 11.79 3.35
CA GLU A 338 15.31 12.47 2.32
C GLU A 338 14.49 11.48 1.49
N LYS A 339 15.12 10.37 1.07
CA LYS A 339 14.43 9.31 0.33
C LYS A 339 13.25 8.75 1.12
N MET A 340 13.42 8.49 2.43
CA MET A 340 12.34 7.96 3.26
C MET A 340 11.18 8.95 3.38
N TYR A 341 11.46 10.25 3.60
CA TYR A 341 10.40 11.27 3.68
C TYR A 341 9.65 11.43 2.35
N ARG A 342 10.36 11.46 1.21
CA ARG A 342 9.70 11.55 -0.11
C ARG A 342 8.86 10.32 -0.43
N GLU A 343 9.35 9.12 -0.09
CA GLU A 343 8.58 7.87 -0.25
C GLU A 343 7.33 7.88 0.65
N ALA A 344 7.45 8.31 1.91
CA ALA A 344 6.31 8.45 2.82
C ALA A 344 5.26 9.45 2.30
N LEU A 345 5.68 10.61 1.80
CA LEU A 345 4.78 11.60 1.19
C LEU A 345 4.06 11.06 -0.04
N ALA A 346 4.76 10.32 -0.90
CA ALA A 346 4.14 9.71 -2.09
C ALA A 346 3.03 8.71 -1.68
N ILE A 347 3.28 7.89 -0.65
CA ILE A 347 2.26 6.97 -0.11
C ILE A 347 1.09 7.76 0.49
N TYR A 348 1.35 8.78 1.32
CA TYR A 348 0.28 9.56 1.93
C TYR A 348 -0.57 10.28 0.88
N HIS A 349 0.02 10.93 -0.13
CA HIS A 349 -0.76 11.58 -1.19
C HIS A 349 -1.59 10.61 -2.04
N LYS A 350 -1.14 9.35 -2.17
CA LYS A 350 -1.90 8.31 -2.88
C LYS A 350 -3.04 7.73 -2.04
N THR A 351 -2.87 7.64 -0.72
CA THR A 351 -3.79 6.95 0.20
C THR A 351 -4.76 7.87 0.93
N LEU A 352 -4.35 9.12 1.18
CA LEU A 352 -5.12 10.12 1.89
C LEU A 352 -5.61 11.18 0.90
N HIS A 353 -6.88 11.56 1.02
CA HIS A 353 -7.48 12.59 0.19
C HIS A 353 -7.65 13.87 1.03
N GLY A 354 -7.04 14.96 0.57
CA GLY A 354 -7.14 16.27 1.21
C GLY A 354 -6.04 16.58 2.23
N ASP A 355 -6.33 17.53 3.10
CA ASP A 355 -5.40 18.06 4.11
C ASP A 355 -5.37 17.13 5.33
N ASP A 356 -4.26 16.41 5.52
CA ASP A 356 -4.04 15.49 6.64
C ASP A 356 -2.79 15.87 7.44
N ALA A 357 -2.89 15.86 8.77
CA ALA A 357 -1.79 16.24 9.65
C ALA A 357 -0.53 15.38 9.48
N ARG A 358 -0.66 14.11 9.04
CA ARG A 358 0.50 13.25 8.77
C ARG A 358 1.29 13.74 7.57
N ILE A 359 0.63 14.24 6.51
CA ILE A 359 1.29 14.86 5.36
C ILE A 359 2.07 16.08 5.85
N ALA A 360 1.42 16.97 6.60
CA ALA A 360 2.05 18.18 7.12
C ALA A 360 3.26 17.90 8.01
N ARG A 361 3.20 16.87 8.86
CA ARG A 361 4.32 16.45 9.70
C ARG A 361 5.52 16.01 8.87
N VAL A 362 5.32 15.18 7.83
CA VAL A 362 6.42 14.75 6.96
C VAL A 362 6.96 15.90 6.11
N LEU A 363 6.10 16.80 5.61
CA LEU A 363 6.53 18.02 4.92
C LEU A 363 7.41 18.88 5.82
N ASN A 364 7.01 19.09 7.07
CA ASN A 364 7.82 19.82 8.04
C ASN A 364 9.16 19.11 8.32
N ASN A 365 9.16 17.79 8.50
CA ASN A 365 10.39 17.01 8.72
C ASN A 365 11.36 17.08 7.55
N LEU A 366 10.84 16.99 6.31
CA LEU A 366 11.63 17.14 5.09
C LEU A 366 12.15 18.57 4.95
N GLY A 367 11.33 19.59 5.24
CA GLY A 367 11.75 20.99 5.27
C GLY A 367 12.91 21.23 6.24
N VAL A 368 12.81 20.72 7.47
CA VAL A 368 13.90 20.80 8.46
C VAL A 368 15.17 20.12 7.95
N LEU A 369 15.04 18.94 7.34
CA LEU A 369 16.18 18.22 6.76
C LEU A 369 16.86 19.08 5.68
N LEU A 370 16.09 19.56 4.70
CA LEU A 370 16.63 20.35 3.59
C LEU A 370 17.24 21.68 4.06
N GLY A 371 16.59 22.38 4.99
CA GLY A 371 17.08 23.63 5.57
C GLY A 371 18.39 23.44 6.35
N THR A 372 18.52 22.36 7.12
CA THR A 372 19.75 22.05 7.88
C THR A 372 20.98 21.91 6.96
N TYR A 373 20.79 21.43 5.72
CA TYR A 373 21.87 21.21 4.75
C TYR A 373 21.90 22.26 3.62
N GLY A 374 21.24 23.40 3.83
CA GLY A 374 21.38 24.58 2.97
C GLY A 374 20.44 24.64 1.77
N ASN A 375 19.53 23.69 1.58
CA ASN A 375 18.53 23.72 0.50
C ASN A 375 17.27 24.50 0.94
N PHE A 376 17.44 25.78 1.23
CA PHE A 376 16.37 26.65 1.76
C PHE A 376 15.26 26.91 0.74
N LYS A 377 15.61 27.01 -0.55
CA LYS A 377 14.65 27.26 -1.65
C LYS A 377 13.59 26.16 -1.77
N GLU A 378 13.97 24.92 -1.47
CA GLU A 378 13.02 23.80 -1.41
C GLU A 378 12.39 23.64 -0.01
N ALA A 379 13.11 23.96 1.06
CA ALA A 379 12.58 23.86 2.42
C ALA A 379 11.40 24.82 2.69
N GLU A 380 11.48 26.07 2.23
CA GLU A 380 10.45 27.09 2.47
C GLU A 380 9.05 26.68 1.98
N PRO A 381 8.82 26.28 0.71
CA PRO A 381 7.48 25.89 0.25
C PRO A 381 6.92 24.69 1.01
N LEU A 382 7.77 23.74 1.42
CA LEU A 382 7.34 22.60 2.25
C LEU A 382 6.84 23.06 3.63
N HIS A 383 7.54 23.99 4.27
CA HIS A 383 7.11 24.56 5.55
C HIS A 383 5.84 25.39 5.41
N ARG A 384 5.70 26.20 4.35
CA ARG A 384 4.46 26.95 4.09
C ARG A 384 3.25 26.03 3.94
N GLU A 385 3.41 24.94 3.19
CA GLU A 385 2.33 23.97 3.01
C GLU A 385 2.03 23.21 4.31
N ALA A 386 3.04 22.82 5.08
CA ALA A 386 2.86 22.21 6.39
C ALA A 386 2.09 23.13 7.35
N VAL A 387 2.43 24.42 7.42
CA VAL A 387 1.72 25.41 8.24
C VAL A 387 0.27 25.56 7.78
N ARG A 388 0.02 25.65 6.47
CA ARG A 388 -1.33 25.77 5.91
C ARG A 388 -2.21 24.59 6.32
N ILE A 389 -1.70 23.36 6.17
CA ILE A 389 -2.43 22.14 6.55
C ILE A 389 -2.64 22.09 8.06
N MET A 390 -1.60 22.33 8.89
CA MET A 390 -1.72 22.27 10.35
C MET A 390 -2.73 23.28 10.90
N ARG A 391 -2.72 24.53 10.39
CA ARG A 391 -3.72 25.54 10.75
C ARG A 391 -5.14 25.07 10.45
N LYS A 392 -5.35 24.43 9.29
CA LYS A 392 -6.68 23.95 8.90
C LYS A 392 -7.14 22.76 9.73
N VAL A 393 -6.24 21.82 10.03
CA VAL A 393 -6.58 20.56 10.73
C VAL A 393 -6.73 20.76 12.24
N TYR A 394 -5.83 21.53 12.85
CA TYR A 394 -5.76 21.68 14.31
C TYR A 394 -6.10 23.09 14.83
N GLY A 395 -6.12 24.10 13.97
CA GLY A 395 -6.19 25.50 14.36
C GLY A 395 -4.81 26.09 14.72
N ASP A 396 -4.78 27.40 14.97
CA ASP A 396 -3.54 28.15 15.21
C ASP A 396 -2.86 27.77 16.55
N GLU A 397 -3.65 27.57 17.62
CA GLU A 397 -3.13 27.38 18.99
C GLU A 397 -2.59 25.97 19.27
N HIS A 398 -2.68 25.05 18.32
CA HIS A 398 -2.22 23.68 18.52
C HIS A 398 -0.68 23.60 18.54
N PRO A 399 -0.06 22.81 19.45
CA PRO A 399 1.39 22.71 19.56
C PRO A 399 2.14 22.41 18.26
N GLU A 400 1.58 21.54 17.41
CA GLU A 400 2.14 21.19 16.10
C GLU A 400 2.08 22.37 15.11
N THR A 401 1.02 23.17 15.13
CA THR A 401 0.90 24.38 14.30
C THR A 401 1.94 25.41 14.71
N ILE A 402 2.07 25.65 16.02
CA ILE A 402 3.06 26.57 16.59
C ILE A 402 4.48 26.16 16.20
N TYR A 403 4.77 24.85 16.21
CA TYR A 403 6.07 24.31 15.84
C TYR A 403 6.36 24.44 14.34
N ALA A 404 5.38 24.17 13.47
CA ALA A 404 5.51 24.38 12.03
C ALA A 404 5.76 25.87 11.68
N ILE A 405 5.05 26.79 12.33
CA ILE A 405 5.24 28.24 12.17
C ILE A 405 6.65 28.65 12.60
N TYR A 406 7.12 28.13 13.72
CA TYR A 406 8.48 28.38 14.21
C TYR A 406 9.56 27.93 13.21
N ASN A 407 9.40 26.75 12.60
CA ASN A 407 10.35 26.25 11.60
C ASN A 407 10.33 27.07 10.30
N LEU A 408 9.14 27.49 9.84
CA LEU A 408 9.01 28.39 8.68
C LEU A 408 9.75 29.71 8.93
N ALA A 409 9.56 30.32 10.10
CA ALA A 409 10.26 31.54 10.50
C ALA A 409 11.78 31.34 10.47
N GLY A 410 12.27 30.21 11.00
CA GLY A 410 13.70 29.89 10.97
C GLY A 410 14.30 29.81 9.56
N VAL A 411 13.58 29.23 8.60
CA VAL A 411 14.04 29.18 7.19
C VAL A 411 14.06 30.58 6.56
N LEU A 412 13.04 31.39 6.84
CA LEU A 412 12.97 32.78 6.37
C LEU A 412 14.11 33.65 6.93
N ASP A 413 14.50 33.44 8.19
CA ASP A 413 15.64 34.09 8.83
C ASP A 413 16.94 33.83 8.06
N VAL A 414 17.20 32.58 7.67
CA VAL A 414 18.43 32.22 6.95
C VAL A 414 18.41 32.75 5.51
N GLN A 415 17.23 32.89 4.91
CA GLN A 415 17.06 33.53 3.60
C GLN A 415 17.13 35.06 3.65
N GLY A 416 17.18 35.66 4.84
CA GLY A 416 17.24 37.12 5.03
C GLY A 416 15.88 37.82 4.99
N ASN A 417 14.76 37.08 5.00
CA ASN A 417 13.40 37.61 5.06
C ASN A 417 13.00 37.93 6.52
N TYR A 418 13.75 38.82 7.16
CA TYR A 418 13.67 39.07 8.60
C TYR A 418 12.33 39.66 9.04
N GLU A 419 11.66 40.46 8.21
CA GLU A 419 10.37 41.08 8.54
C GLU A 419 9.26 40.03 8.68
N GLU A 420 9.17 39.09 7.73
CA GLU A 420 8.18 38.00 7.79
C GLU A 420 8.53 37.01 8.90
N SER A 421 9.82 36.67 9.04
CA SER A 421 10.31 35.81 10.11
C SER A 421 9.97 36.35 11.50
N GLU A 422 10.24 37.64 11.76
CA GLU A 422 9.94 38.26 13.06
C GLU A 422 8.44 38.21 13.37
N LYS A 423 7.58 38.44 12.38
CA LYS A 423 6.13 38.33 12.55
C LYS A 423 5.71 36.93 12.97
N LEU A 424 6.23 35.90 12.30
CA LEU A 424 5.91 34.50 12.59
C LEU A 424 6.49 34.03 13.94
N PHE A 425 7.71 34.46 14.30
CA PHE A 425 8.27 34.18 15.62
C PHE A 425 7.48 34.86 16.74
N ARG A 426 7.02 36.10 16.54
CA ARG A 426 6.13 36.78 17.49
C ARG A 426 4.81 36.05 17.66
N GLU A 427 4.17 35.66 16.55
CA GLU A 427 2.94 34.87 16.55
C GLU A 427 3.13 33.56 17.34
N SER A 428 4.19 32.80 17.03
CA SER A 428 4.55 31.56 17.71
C SER A 428 4.81 31.77 19.21
N LEU A 429 5.50 32.86 19.59
CA LEU A 429 5.79 33.21 20.98
C LEU A 429 4.52 33.55 21.76
N GLU A 430 3.63 34.36 21.19
CA GLU A 430 2.36 34.75 21.82
C GLU A 430 1.48 33.53 22.11
N MET A 431 1.35 32.62 21.14
CA MET A 431 0.61 31.36 21.34
C MET A 431 1.26 30.48 22.40
N ARG A 432 2.61 30.42 22.45
CA ARG A 432 3.32 29.63 23.45
C ARG A 432 3.18 30.22 24.86
N ILE A 433 3.16 31.54 25.00
CA ILE A 433 2.89 32.22 26.28
C ILE A 433 1.48 31.89 26.76
N LYS A 434 0.47 31.94 25.87
CA LYS A 434 -0.91 31.61 26.22
C LYS A 434 -1.06 30.16 26.70
N LEU A 435 -0.36 29.22 26.05
CA LEU A 435 -0.48 27.79 26.34
C LEU A 435 0.30 27.34 27.59
N LEU A 436 1.51 27.85 27.79
CA LEU A 436 2.45 27.32 28.79
C LEU A 436 2.81 28.31 29.91
N GLY A 437 2.39 29.56 29.78
CA GLY A 437 2.82 30.65 30.66
C GLY A 437 4.22 31.17 30.34
N GLU A 438 4.50 32.40 30.77
CA GLU A 438 5.70 33.15 30.38
C GLU A 438 7.02 32.52 30.86
N HIS A 439 7.00 31.80 31.97
CA HIS A 439 8.19 31.21 32.59
C HIS A 439 8.61 29.87 31.98
N HIS A 440 7.82 29.32 31.05
CA HIS A 440 8.10 28.01 30.48
C HIS A 440 9.41 28.02 29.64
N PRO A 441 10.28 27.01 29.74
CA PRO A 441 11.55 26.95 29.00
C PRO A 441 11.40 27.21 27.49
N LEU A 442 10.36 26.65 26.86
CA LEU A 442 10.08 26.87 25.43
C LEU A 442 9.74 28.32 25.08
N VAL A 443 9.03 29.04 25.96
CA VAL A 443 8.75 30.48 25.74
C VAL A 443 10.05 31.28 25.75
N ILE A 444 10.94 30.97 26.69
CA ILE A 444 12.25 31.63 26.80
C ILE A 444 13.10 31.37 25.53
N MET A 445 13.07 30.14 25.01
CA MET A 445 13.74 29.81 23.75
C MET A 445 13.17 30.59 22.58
N HIS A 446 11.84 30.62 22.39
CA HIS A 446 11.20 31.38 21.31
C HIS A 446 11.51 32.88 21.41
N MET A 447 11.51 33.43 22.62
CA MET A 447 11.89 34.83 22.87
C MET A 447 13.36 35.11 22.54
N THR A 448 14.25 34.16 22.86
CA THR A 448 15.68 34.26 22.49
C THR A 448 15.87 34.22 20.98
N THR A 449 15.16 33.35 20.27
CA THR A 449 15.20 33.26 18.80
C THR A 449 14.65 34.55 18.18
N LEU A 450 13.55 35.10 18.69
CA LEU A 450 13.02 36.39 18.26
C LEU A 450 14.05 37.52 18.42
N ALA A 451 14.77 37.57 19.54
CA ALA A 451 15.83 38.55 19.74
C ALA A 451 16.97 38.40 18.74
N ASN A 452 17.32 37.16 18.38
CA ASN A 452 18.30 36.88 17.34
C ASN A 452 17.83 37.38 15.95
N THR A 453 16.57 37.16 15.59
CA THR A 453 15.98 37.69 14.34
C THR A 453 16.01 39.22 14.32
N GLN A 454 15.64 39.87 15.42
CA GLN A 454 15.68 41.33 15.55
C GLN A 454 17.11 41.87 15.40
N TRP A 455 18.10 41.16 15.96
CA TRP A 455 19.51 41.48 15.80
C TRP A 455 19.98 41.36 14.34
N LEU A 456 19.57 40.29 13.64
CA LEU A 456 19.89 40.09 12.23
C LEU A 456 19.28 41.18 11.34
N LYS A 457 18.07 41.64 11.66
CA LYS A 457 17.38 42.80 11.06
C LYS A 457 18.03 44.16 11.38
N LYS A 458 19.10 44.17 12.18
CA LYS A 458 19.81 45.39 12.65
C LYS A 458 18.99 46.30 13.57
N ASP A 459 17.90 45.79 14.15
CA ASP A 459 17.17 46.48 15.23
C ASP A 459 17.79 46.14 16.59
N LEU A 460 18.96 46.74 16.85
CA LEU A 460 19.75 46.46 18.06
C LEU A 460 19.00 46.79 19.35
N ALA A 461 18.25 47.90 19.36
CA ALA A 461 17.53 48.34 20.55
C ALA A 461 16.43 47.36 20.97
N THR A 462 15.62 46.90 20.00
CA THR A 462 14.58 45.90 20.29
C THR A 462 15.21 44.55 20.61
N ALA A 463 16.26 44.14 19.89
CA ALA A 463 16.96 42.90 20.14
C ALA A 463 17.56 42.83 21.56
N GLU A 464 18.24 43.89 22.01
CA GLU A 464 18.81 43.97 23.36
C GLU A 464 17.72 43.81 24.43
N LYS A 465 16.61 44.56 24.27
CA LYS A 465 15.48 44.50 25.21
C LYS A 465 14.89 43.10 25.30
N THR A 466 14.63 42.46 24.15
CA THR A 466 14.07 41.10 24.08
C THR A 466 15.03 40.07 24.65
N ALA A 467 16.32 40.12 24.27
CA ALA A 467 17.34 39.20 24.75
C ALA A 467 17.59 39.34 26.26
N ARG A 468 17.60 40.57 26.79
CA ARG A 468 17.73 40.83 28.24
C ARG A 468 16.56 40.24 29.02
N ARG A 469 15.32 40.41 28.53
CA ARG A 469 14.14 39.79 29.15
C ARG A 469 14.25 38.26 29.13
N ALA A 470 14.57 37.67 27.99
CA ALA A 470 14.73 36.22 27.84
C ALA A 470 15.80 35.67 28.78
N LEU A 471 16.96 36.34 28.88
CA LEU A 471 18.05 35.94 29.76
C LEU A 471 17.66 36.02 31.24
N ASN A 472 16.98 37.09 31.65
CA ASN A 472 16.51 37.23 33.03
C ASN A 472 15.51 36.12 33.41
N LEU A 473 14.59 35.78 32.51
CA LEU A 473 13.67 34.65 32.70
C LEU A 473 14.43 33.32 32.79
N ALA A 474 15.41 33.09 31.92
CA ALA A 474 16.26 31.90 31.96
C ALA A 474 17.02 31.77 33.30
N LEU A 475 17.63 32.85 33.77
CA LEU A 475 18.44 32.84 34.99
C LEU A 475 17.60 32.66 36.27
N SER A 476 16.36 33.15 36.27
CA SER A 476 15.46 33.05 37.44
C SER A 476 14.68 31.74 37.49
N ASN A 477 14.36 31.13 36.35
CA ASN A 477 13.45 29.97 36.29
C ASN A 477 14.12 28.66 35.90
N LEU A 478 15.30 28.70 35.26
CA LEU A 478 15.98 27.49 34.77
C LEU A 478 17.21 27.17 35.61
N ASN A 479 17.63 25.91 35.58
CA ASN A 479 18.91 25.50 36.14
C ASN A 479 20.06 26.32 35.53
N LYS A 480 21.05 26.70 36.34
CA LYS A 480 22.23 27.49 35.91
C LYS A 480 23.03 26.86 34.75
N ASN A 481 22.92 25.54 34.55
CA ASN A 481 23.56 24.82 33.44
C ASN A 481 22.55 24.39 32.35
N HIS A 482 21.34 24.95 32.34
CA HIS A 482 20.32 24.60 31.36
C HIS A 482 20.75 25.02 29.93
N PRO A 483 20.53 24.19 28.90
CA PRO A 483 20.91 24.51 27.51
C PRO A 483 20.33 25.84 27.00
N ILE A 484 19.06 26.13 27.33
CA ILE A 484 18.38 27.38 26.93
C ILE A 484 19.05 28.59 27.59
N THR A 485 19.50 28.47 28.84
CA THR A 485 20.27 29.55 29.50
C THR A 485 21.56 29.82 28.75
N ALA A 486 22.29 28.79 28.31
CA ALA A 486 23.49 28.98 27.50
C ALA A 486 23.19 29.64 26.14
N TYR A 487 22.03 29.35 25.54
CA TYR A 487 21.62 29.99 24.29
C TYR A 487 21.25 31.47 24.49
N ALA A 488 20.45 31.79 25.52
CA ALA A 488 20.12 33.17 25.87
C ALA A 488 21.37 34.01 26.19
N GLN A 489 22.32 33.44 26.96
CA GLN A 489 23.62 34.04 27.25
C GLN A 489 24.42 34.34 25.97
N LEU A 490 24.46 33.38 25.03
CA LEU A 490 25.16 33.55 23.76
C LEU A 490 24.56 34.69 22.92
N VAL A 491 23.25 34.66 22.70
CA VAL A 491 22.56 35.66 21.84
C VAL A 491 22.68 37.05 22.46
N PHE A 492 22.47 37.17 23.77
CA PHE A 492 22.64 38.45 24.46
C PHE A 492 24.08 38.97 24.35
N GLY A 493 25.09 38.11 24.55
CA GLY A 493 26.49 38.48 24.38
C GLY A 493 26.87 38.86 22.94
N GLN A 494 26.25 38.24 21.92
CA GLN A 494 26.45 38.62 20.52
C GLN A 494 25.89 40.02 20.25
N ILE A 495 24.68 40.32 20.72
CA ILE A 495 24.07 41.65 20.60
C ILE A 495 24.93 42.72 21.27
N LEU A 496 25.37 42.47 22.52
CA LEU A 496 26.27 43.39 23.25
C LEU A 496 27.62 43.60 22.55
N THR A 497 28.12 42.60 21.83
CA THR A 497 29.36 42.74 21.05
C THR A 497 29.20 43.78 19.95
N ASP A 498 28.06 43.77 19.26
CA ASP A 498 27.75 44.70 18.18
C ASP A 498 27.40 46.10 18.70
N GLU A 499 26.84 46.21 19.91
CA GLU A 499 26.64 47.49 20.61
C GLU A 499 27.94 48.11 21.14
N GLY A 500 29.05 47.36 21.14
CA GLY A 500 30.32 47.82 21.68
C GLY A 500 30.47 47.67 23.21
N LYS A 501 29.51 47.04 23.90
CA LYS A 501 29.58 46.69 25.33
C LYS A 501 30.45 45.43 25.55
N LEU A 502 31.71 45.49 25.08
CA LEU A 502 32.55 44.31 24.85
C LEU A 502 32.93 43.52 26.12
N ILE A 503 33.07 44.17 27.27
CA ILE A 503 33.42 43.49 28.53
C ILE A 503 32.24 42.65 29.04
N GLU A 504 31.04 43.24 29.03
CA GLU A 504 29.79 42.56 29.40
C GLU A 504 29.50 41.42 28.40
N ALA A 505 29.63 41.70 27.10
CA ALA A 505 29.51 40.70 26.05
C ALA A 505 30.40 39.47 26.28
N ARG A 506 31.69 39.71 26.57
CA ARG A 506 32.66 38.64 26.85
C ARG A 506 32.23 37.77 28.02
N PHE A 507 31.74 38.37 29.11
CA PHE A 507 31.27 37.63 30.28
C PHE A 507 30.13 36.67 29.92
N HIS A 508 29.10 37.16 29.24
CA HIS A 508 27.94 36.35 28.85
C HIS A 508 28.33 35.22 27.89
N ILE A 509 29.18 35.49 26.89
CA ILE A 509 29.66 34.47 25.95
C ILE A 509 30.52 33.41 26.68
N GLN A 510 31.34 33.81 27.65
CA GLN A 510 32.13 32.88 28.45
C GLN A 510 31.25 31.97 29.33
N GLU A 511 30.19 32.50 29.92
CA GLU A 511 29.21 31.69 30.66
C GLU A 511 28.49 30.71 29.74
N ALA A 512 28.07 31.14 28.54
CA ALA A 512 27.50 30.25 27.54
C ALA A 512 28.47 29.10 27.18
N LEU A 513 29.76 29.41 27.02
CA LEU A 513 30.80 28.42 26.71
C LEU A 513 31.02 27.45 27.87
N ARG A 514 31.07 27.96 29.11
CA ARG A 514 31.20 27.16 30.34
C ARG A 514 30.06 26.17 30.46
N ILE A 515 28.82 26.62 30.26
CA ILE A 515 27.64 25.75 30.32
C ILE A 515 27.75 24.68 29.22
N ARG A 516 27.95 25.06 27.95
CA ARG A 516 28.01 24.10 26.83
C ARG A 516 29.11 23.05 26.99
N ARG A 517 30.29 23.43 27.47
CA ARG A 517 31.39 22.48 27.75
C ARG A 517 31.07 21.47 28.85
N LYS A 518 30.16 21.81 29.76
CA LYS A 518 29.73 20.90 30.83
C LYS A 518 28.71 19.85 30.35
N ILE A 519 27.87 20.21 29.38
CA ILE A 519 26.75 19.37 28.92
C ILE A 519 27.00 18.66 27.59
N LEU A 520 27.99 19.08 26.81
CA LEU A 520 28.24 18.56 25.46
C LEU A 520 29.66 18.01 25.31
N PRO A 521 29.87 17.02 24.41
CA PRO A 521 31.20 16.51 24.09
C PRO A 521 32.08 17.60 23.47
N ALA A 522 33.40 17.52 23.68
CA ALA A 522 34.34 18.59 23.39
C ALA A 522 34.34 19.13 21.94
N ASN A 523 34.03 18.27 20.97
CA ASN A 523 34.01 18.61 19.53
C ASN A 523 32.61 18.97 19.01
N HIS A 524 31.63 19.18 19.90
CA HIS A 524 30.27 19.51 19.50
C HIS A 524 30.20 20.88 18.80
N TRP A 525 29.47 20.97 17.70
CA TRP A 525 29.37 22.19 16.88
C TRP A 525 28.78 23.40 17.64
N LEU A 526 27.91 23.16 18.63
CA LEU A 526 27.42 24.23 19.52
C LEU A 526 28.55 24.85 20.34
N ILE A 527 29.58 24.09 20.74
CA ILE A 527 30.76 24.66 21.43
C ILE A 527 31.52 25.56 20.45
N ALA A 528 31.79 25.06 19.24
CA ALA A 528 32.42 25.85 18.18
C ALA A 528 31.66 27.16 17.89
N SER A 529 30.33 27.13 17.87
CA SER A 529 29.51 28.34 17.68
C SER A 529 29.72 29.41 18.77
N VAL A 530 29.92 29.01 20.02
CA VAL A 530 30.25 29.96 21.09
C VAL A 530 31.70 30.41 20.97
N GLU A 531 32.63 29.50 20.66
CA GLU A 531 34.05 29.82 20.45
C GLU A 531 34.24 30.83 19.31
N SER A 532 33.52 30.69 18.19
CA SER A 532 33.51 31.67 17.09
C SER A 532 33.01 33.04 17.54
N SER A 533 31.97 33.08 18.37
CA SER A 533 31.39 34.33 18.87
C SER A 533 32.29 35.00 19.91
N LEU A 534 32.93 34.20 20.77
CA LEU A 534 33.95 34.68 21.71
C LEU A 534 35.17 35.21 20.95
N GLY A 535 35.61 34.49 19.92
CA GLY A 535 36.70 34.93 19.04
C GLY A 535 36.39 36.28 18.39
N TYR A 536 35.16 36.48 17.91
CA TYR A 536 34.74 37.78 17.37
C TYR A 536 34.75 38.90 18.42
N CYS A 537 34.23 38.63 19.62
CA CYS A 537 34.27 39.60 20.73
C CYS A 537 35.72 39.94 21.13
N LEU A 538 36.62 38.95 21.18
CA LEU A 538 38.05 39.15 21.48
C LEU A 538 38.76 39.94 20.38
N PHE A 539 38.39 39.73 19.12
CA PHE A 539 38.85 40.55 18.00
C PHE A 539 38.48 42.02 18.21
N LYS A 540 37.23 42.33 18.56
CA LYS A 540 36.79 43.71 18.85
C LYS A 540 37.53 44.31 20.06
N LEU A 541 37.94 43.49 21.02
CA LEU A 541 38.80 43.86 22.15
C LEU A 541 40.30 43.97 21.79
N LYS A 542 40.68 43.82 20.51
CA LYS A 542 42.07 43.82 20.01
C LYS A 542 42.96 42.70 20.58
N ARG A 543 42.36 41.62 21.09
CA ARG A 543 43.07 40.41 21.57
C ARG A 543 43.24 39.41 20.44
N TYR A 544 44.07 39.78 19.46
CA TYR A 544 44.09 39.12 18.15
C TYR A 544 44.54 37.65 18.20
N GLN A 545 45.58 37.30 18.97
CA GLN A 545 46.06 35.91 19.06
C GLN A 545 44.99 34.96 19.64
N GLU A 546 44.28 35.40 20.67
CA GLU A 546 43.23 34.61 21.30
C GLU A 546 42.00 34.48 20.40
N ALA A 547 41.66 35.57 19.70
CA ALA A 547 40.61 35.56 18.68
C ALA A 547 40.92 34.57 17.56
N GLU A 548 42.15 34.58 17.04
CA GLU A 548 42.61 33.66 15.99
C GLU A 548 42.47 32.21 16.44
N SER A 549 42.97 31.87 17.62
CA SER A 549 42.94 30.49 18.15
C SER A 549 41.52 29.93 18.18
N LEU A 550 40.56 30.69 18.71
CA LEU A 550 39.17 30.27 18.81
C LEU A 550 38.47 30.19 17.45
N LEU A 551 38.71 31.17 16.57
CA LEU A 551 38.09 31.19 15.24
C LEU A 551 38.60 30.06 14.35
N LEU A 552 39.91 29.75 14.37
CA LEU A 552 40.48 28.62 13.62
C LEU A 552 39.95 27.28 14.14
N LYS A 553 39.88 27.12 15.47
CA LYS A 553 39.30 25.92 16.08
C LYS A 553 37.85 25.74 15.65
N SER A 554 37.04 26.80 15.74
CA SER A 554 35.65 26.76 15.31
C SER A 554 35.49 26.47 13.83
N LEU A 555 36.33 27.07 12.98
CA LEU A 555 36.29 26.87 11.53
C LEU A 555 36.51 25.40 11.19
N ASN A 556 37.53 24.78 11.77
CA ASN A 556 37.85 23.36 11.57
C ASN A 556 36.67 22.45 11.98
N THR A 557 36.02 22.74 13.11
CA THR A 557 34.83 21.97 13.53
C THR A 557 33.68 22.13 12.54
N PHE A 558 33.41 23.34 12.05
CA PHE A 558 32.33 23.56 11.08
C PHE A 558 32.61 22.96 9.71
N GLN A 559 33.84 23.09 9.20
CA GLN A 559 34.23 22.48 7.92
C GLN A 559 34.10 20.96 7.96
N LYS A 560 34.54 20.33 9.05
CA LYS A 560 34.42 18.87 9.22
C LYS A 560 32.97 18.41 9.33
N LYS A 561 32.11 19.19 9.99
CA LYS A 561 30.73 18.78 10.27
C LYS A 561 29.75 19.12 9.14
N PHE A 562 29.86 20.32 8.57
CA PHE A 562 28.88 20.86 7.62
C PHE A 562 29.46 21.16 6.23
N GLY A 563 30.78 21.06 6.07
CA GLY A 563 31.46 21.44 4.83
C GLY A 563 31.71 22.95 4.72
N ASN A 564 32.29 23.33 3.58
CA ASN A 564 32.80 24.69 3.34
C ASN A 564 31.69 25.72 3.05
N LYS A 565 30.60 25.29 2.43
CA LYS A 565 29.51 26.16 1.97
C LYS A 565 28.46 26.47 3.05
N HIS A 566 28.49 25.77 4.17
CA HIS A 566 27.49 25.98 5.21
C HIS A 566 27.63 27.36 5.86
N GLU A 567 26.51 28.00 6.19
CA GLU A 567 26.43 29.38 6.71
C GLU A 567 27.37 29.63 7.89
N LYS A 568 27.44 28.70 8.86
CA LYS A 568 28.34 28.81 10.03
C LYS A 568 29.83 28.81 9.65
N THR A 569 30.20 28.05 8.61
CA THR A 569 31.56 28.02 8.08
C THR A 569 31.89 29.34 7.41
N VAL A 570 31.00 29.82 6.54
CA VAL A 570 31.13 31.11 5.83
C VAL A 570 31.20 32.28 6.80
N LEU A 571 30.35 32.31 7.84
CA LEU A 571 30.38 33.34 8.88
C LEU A 571 31.72 33.35 9.63
N THR A 572 32.25 32.18 9.97
CA THR A 572 33.54 32.08 10.68
C THR A 572 34.71 32.48 9.77
N LEU A 573 34.66 32.16 8.48
CA LEU A 573 35.61 32.67 7.48
C LEU A 573 35.56 34.20 7.38
N ARG A 574 34.36 34.81 7.34
CA ARG A 574 34.19 36.27 7.34
C ARG A 574 34.81 36.91 8.58
N ARG A 575 34.59 36.32 9.76
CA ARG A 575 35.21 36.77 11.03
C ARG A 575 36.74 36.68 11.00
N LEU A 576 37.31 35.63 10.41
CA LEU A 576 38.77 35.50 10.23
C LEU A 576 39.32 36.56 9.26
N VAL A 577 38.63 36.82 8.15
CA VAL A 577 38.98 37.88 7.20
C VAL A 577 38.99 39.25 7.90
N GLU A 578 37.94 39.57 8.67
CA GLU A 578 37.88 40.79 9.47
C GLU A 578 39.02 40.87 10.50
N LEU A 579 39.31 39.78 11.20
CA LEU A 579 40.41 39.69 12.15
C LEU A 579 41.76 39.99 11.49
N TYR A 580 42.12 39.29 10.41
CA TYR A 580 43.42 39.46 9.77
C TYR A 580 43.56 40.83 9.09
N LYS A 581 42.46 41.39 8.60
CA LYS A 581 42.44 42.79 8.11
C LYS A 581 42.71 43.77 9.26
N GLY A 582 42.04 43.62 10.40
CA GLY A 582 42.24 44.49 11.57
C GLY A 582 43.60 44.32 12.25
N TRP A 583 44.20 43.13 12.17
CA TRP A 583 45.51 42.83 12.73
C TRP A 583 46.67 43.17 11.77
N GLY A 584 46.41 43.38 10.48
CA GLY A 584 47.43 43.67 9.48
C GLY A 584 48.24 42.44 9.01
N LYS A 585 47.62 41.25 9.01
CA LYS A 585 48.25 39.99 8.57
C LYS A 585 47.92 39.70 7.10
N THR A 586 48.66 40.34 6.19
CA THR A 586 48.36 40.37 4.75
C THR A 586 48.30 38.99 4.08
N GLU A 587 49.20 38.07 4.43
CA GLU A 587 49.25 36.74 3.80
C GLU A 587 48.08 35.85 4.26
N GLN A 588 47.78 35.86 5.56
CA GLN A 588 46.61 35.16 6.10
C GLN A 588 45.31 35.76 5.56
N LEU A 589 45.22 37.08 5.45
CA LEU A 589 44.07 37.76 4.87
C LEU A 589 43.79 37.26 3.44
N LYS A 590 44.80 37.25 2.56
CA LYS A 590 44.66 36.71 1.19
C LYS A 590 44.18 35.27 1.20
N LYS A 591 44.78 34.41 2.04
CA LYS A 591 44.41 32.99 2.17
C LYS A 591 42.94 32.81 2.53
N TYR A 592 42.48 33.43 3.61
CA TYR A 592 41.11 33.22 4.10
C TYR A 592 40.07 33.96 3.25
N GLN A 593 40.45 35.04 2.57
CA GLN A 593 39.58 35.70 1.61
C GLN A 593 39.36 34.85 0.36
N ALA A 594 40.39 34.15 -0.13
CA ALA A 594 40.22 33.18 -1.22
C ALA A 594 39.29 32.02 -0.81
N LEU A 595 39.46 31.48 0.41
CA LEU A 595 38.56 30.44 0.94
C LEU A 595 37.11 30.93 1.08
N LEU A 596 36.91 32.17 1.52
CA LEU A 596 35.58 32.78 1.63
C LEU A 596 34.93 32.92 0.25
N ASN A 597 35.67 33.41 -0.76
CA ASN A 597 35.15 33.56 -2.12
C ASN A 597 34.73 32.20 -2.72
N ASN A 598 35.58 31.18 -2.58
CA ASN A 598 35.27 29.82 -3.05
C ASN A 598 34.06 29.19 -2.32
N SER A 599 33.76 29.65 -1.10
CA SER A 599 32.61 29.18 -0.33
C SER A 599 31.31 29.88 -0.73
N ASN A 600 31.40 31.06 -1.36
CA ASN A 600 30.26 31.83 -1.88
C ASN A 600 29.91 31.49 -3.34
N GLU A 601 30.75 30.75 -4.07
CA GLU A 601 30.46 30.33 -5.44
C GLU A 601 29.43 29.18 -5.50
N VAL A 602 28.18 29.58 -5.79
CA VAL A 602 26.98 28.86 -6.28
C VAL A 602 26.10 28.11 -5.25
N PRO A 603 24.76 28.34 -5.24
CA PRO A 603 24.01 29.59 -5.50
C PRO A 603 23.17 30.08 -4.30
#